data_AF-A0A956TEV2-F1
#
_entry.id   AF-A0A956TEV2-F1
#
_cell.length_a   1.000
_cell.length_b   1.000
_cell.length_c   1.000
_cell.angle_alpha   90.00
_cell.angle_beta   90.00
_cell.angle_gamma   90.00
#
_symmetry.space_group_name_H-M   'P 1'
#
loop_
_entity.id
_entity.type
_entity.pdbx_description
1 polymer ?
#
loop_
_entity_poly.entity_id
_entity_poly.type
_entity_poly.pdbx_seq_one_letter_code
_entity_poly.pdbx_strand_id
1 'polypeptide(L)'
;GLFVPKPLTPYQWNPQERMDVASQRMNVVKKALAREGGVKVNAESPRWATLEGLLARADRRMGKVLARVYRRPTFSAWMKALKAEGMSLEQENYRERTAEETLPWGHIAASWPRDRLLKDNQRARTQRFGHSLAKTIVT
;
A
#
# COMPACT_ATOMS: atom_id res chain seq x y z
N GLY A 1 -0.97 6.86 -7.32
CA GLY A 1 -1.23 5.41 -7.27
C GLY A 1 -1.82 5.05 -5.92
N LEU A 2 -2.00 3.75 -5.65
CA LEU A 2 -2.39 3.26 -4.34
C LEU A 2 -1.11 3.06 -3.51
N PHE A 3 -1.10 3.56 -2.28
CA PHE A 3 0.04 3.42 -1.36
C PHE A 3 0.36 1.95 -1.07
N VAL A 4 1.64 1.59 -1.00
CA VAL A 4 2.10 0.23 -0.68
C VAL A 4 2.96 0.26 0.60
N PRO A 5 2.48 -0.30 1.72
CA PRO A 5 3.26 -0.35 2.97
C PRO A 5 4.35 -1.41 2.87
N LYS A 6 5.58 -0.98 2.62
CA LYS A 6 6.73 -1.87 2.41
C LYS A 6 7.37 -2.28 3.76
N PRO A 7 7.92 -3.51 3.85
CA PRO A 7 8.75 -3.96 4.97
C PRO A 7 9.87 -2.99 5.32
N LEU A 8 10.26 -2.96 6.59
CA LEU A 8 11.43 -2.22 7.08
C LEU A 8 11.32 -0.70 6.86
N THR A 9 10.10 -0.21 6.61
CA THR A 9 9.77 1.22 6.55
C THR A 9 8.88 1.59 7.73
N PRO A 10 8.74 2.89 8.06
CA PRO A 10 7.80 3.34 9.09
C PRO A 10 6.35 2.91 8.83
N TYR A 11 6.00 2.62 7.58
CA TYR A 11 4.64 2.30 7.17
C TYR A 11 4.29 0.82 7.25
N GLN A 12 5.23 -0.05 7.65
CA GLN A 12 5.10 -1.50 7.60
C GLN A 12 3.96 -2.07 8.47
N TRP A 13 3.46 -1.28 9.43
CA TRP A 13 2.33 -1.61 10.30
C TRP A 13 0.99 -1.15 9.75
N ASN A 14 0.98 -0.23 8.78
CA ASN A 14 -0.24 0.42 8.32
C ASN A 14 -0.99 -0.50 7.34
N PRO A 15 -2.32 -0.51 7.33
CA PRO A 15 -3.08 -1.22 6.31
C PRO A 15 -2.85 -0.60 4.93
N GLN A 16 -2.97 -1.39 3.87
CA GLN A 16 -3.16 -0.85 2.53
C GLN A 16 -4.63 -0.43 2.36
N GLU A 17 -4.88 0.71 1.73
CA GLU A 17 -6.24 1.14 1.40
C GLU A 17 -6.90 0.17 0.39
N ARG A 18 -8.22 -0.01 0.50
CA ARG A 18 -8.94 -0.93 -0.39
C ARG A 18 -8.95 -0.41 -1.83
N MET A 19 -8.89 -1.34 -2.79
CA MET A 19 -8.76 -1.00 -4.21
C MET A 19 -9.93 -0.19 -4.78
N ASP A 20 -11.14 -0.41 -4.26
CA ASP A 20 -12.37 0.28 -4.65
C ASP A 20 -12.34 1.74 -4.18
N VAL A 21 -11.99 1.97 -2.91
CA VAL A 21 -11.79 3.31 -2.34
C VAL A 21 -10.70 4.06 -3.10
N ALA A 22 -9.57 3.39 -3.38
CA ALA A 22 -8.48 3.96 -4.15
C ALA A 22 -8.92 4.33 -5.57
N SER A 23 -9.66 3.45 -6.25
CA SER A 23 -10.21 3.70 -7.59
C SER A 23 -11.14 4.91 -7.60
N GLN A 24 -12.03 5.01 -6.60
CA GLN A 24 -12.95 6.14 -6.46
C GLN A 24 -12.18 7.46 -6.29
N ARG A 25 -11.22 7.52 -5.36
CA ARG A 25 -10.41 8.72 -5.11
C ARG A 25 -9.60 9.13 -6.35
N MET A 26 -8.99 8.16 -7.05
CA MET A 26 -8.28 8.44 -8.31
C MET A 26 -9.21 9.01 -9.38
N ASN A 27 -10.43 8.50 -9.49
CA ASN A 27 -11.42 9.00 -10.44
C ASN A 27 -11.86 10.43 -10.13
N VAL A 28 -11.99 10.79 -8.84
CA VAL A 28 -12.26 12.17 -8.42
C VAL A 28 -11.16 13.11 -8.93
N VAL A 29 -9.89 12.78 -8.68
CA VAL A 29 -8.75 13.60 -9.13
C VAL A 29 -8.71 13.70 -10.65
N LYS A 30 -8.88 12.59 -11.37
CA LYS A 30 -8.92 12.58 -12.83
C LYS A 30 -10.02 13.49 -13.38
N LYS A 31 -11.24 13.43 -12.81
CA LYS A 31 -12.37 14.25 -13.25
C LYS A 31 -12.16 15.73 -12.96
N ALA A 32 -11.62 16.07 -11.80
CA ALA A 32 -11.35 17.45 -11.41
C ALA A 32 -10.34 18.09 -12.37
N LEU A 33 -9.24 17.39 -12.67
CA LEU A 33 -8.15 17.91 -13.48
C LEU A 33 -8.38 17.79 -15.00
N ALA A 34 -9.38 17.01 -15.44
CA ALA A 34 -9.70 16.87 -16.86
C ALA A 34 -10.10 18.19 -17.54
N ARG A 35 -10.54 19.19 -16.76
CA ARG A 35 -11.00 20.50 -17.25
C ARG A 35 -9.90 21.54 -17.32
N GLU A 36 -8.77 21.32 -16.65
CA GLU A 36 -7.72 22.34 -16.46
C GLU A 36 -6.83 22.55 -17.70
N GLY A 37 -6.98 21.74 -18.75
CA GLY A 37 -6.18 21.86 -19.98
C GLY A 37 -4.69 21.55 -19.75
N GLY A 38 -4.06 20.81 -20.66
CA GLY A 38 -2.62 20.50 -20.55
C GLY A 38 -2.20 19.59 -19.38
N VAL A 39 -3.12 19.15 -18.51
CA VAL A 39 -2.85 18.24 -17.39
C VAL A 39 -3.21 16.80 -17.75
N LYS A 40 -2.23 15.90 -17.69
CA LYS A 40 -2.43 14.45 -17.86
C LYS A 40 -2.28 13.73 -16.52
N VAL A 41 -3.36 13.12 -16.02
CA VAL A 41 -3.33 12.34 -14.78
C VAL A 41 -3.03 10.88 -15.07
N ASN A 42 -1.79 10.48 -14.80
CA ASN A 42 -1.38 9.08 -14.83
C ASN A 42 -1.56 8.44 -13.45
N ALA A 43 -2.33 7.35 -13.38
CA ALA A 43 -2.52 6.60 -12.14
C ALA A 43 -2.26 5.13 -12.39
N GLU A 44 -1.44 4.54 -11.53
CA GLU A 44 -1.19 3.11 -11.49
C GLU A 44 -2.48 2.32 -11.19
N SER A 45 -2.56 1.10 -11.71
CA SER A 45 -3.67 0.17 -11.47
C SER A 45 -3.78 -0.19 -9.98
N PRO A 46 -4.93 0.06 -9.33
CA PRO A 46 -5.14 -0.36 -7.94
C PRO A 46 -5.00 -1.87 -7.75
N ARG A 47 -5.36 -2.68 -8.76
CA ARG A 47 -5.18 -4.15 -8.72
C ARG A 47 -3.70 -4.54 -8.61
N TRP A 48 -2.82 -3.87 -9.35
CA TRP A 48 -1.39 -4.18 -9.32
C TRP A 48 -0.76 -3.72 -8.01
N ALA A 49 -1.06 -2.50 -7.56
CA ALA A 49 -0.64 -2.01 -6.26
C ALA A 49 -1.15 -2.90 -5.10
N THR A 50 -2.35 -3.50 -5.21
CA THR A 50 -2.83 -4.49 -4.24
C THR A 50 -1.97 -5.75 -4.23
N LEU A 51 -1.57 -6.26 -5.39
CA LEU A 51 -0.67 -7.43 -5.46
C LEU A 51 0.73 -7.09 -4.97
N GLU A 52 1.22 -5.87 -5.20
CA GLU A 52 2.48 -5.41 -4.62
C GLU A 52 2.42 -5.34 -3.10
N GLY A 53 1.31 -4.82 -2.53
CA GLY A 53 1.11 -4.80 -1.08
C GLY A 53 1.08 -6.21 -0.51
N LEU A 54 0.35 -7.11 -1.15
CA LEU A 54 0.30 -8.52 -0.77
C LEU A 54 1.71 -9.15 -0.79
N LEU A 55 2.47 -8.99 -1.86
CA LEU A 55 3.81 -9.55 -1.99
C LEU A 55 4.81 -8.94 -1.02
N ALA A 56 4.67 -7.65 -0.73
CA ALA A 56 5.49 -6.97 0.25
C ALA A 56 5.17 -7.44 1.68
N ARG A 57 3.92 -7.88 1.94
CA ARG A 57 3.43 -8.07 3.31
C ARG A 57 3.18 -9.51 3.75
N ALA A 58 3.06 -10.45 2.81
CA ALA A 58 2.71 -11.83 3.11
C ALA A 58 3.90 -12.62 3.68
N ASP A 59 3.62 -13.75 4.30
CA ASP A 59 4.63 -14.69 4.77
C ASP A 59 5.05 -15.71 3.68
N ARG A 60 5.91 -16.66 4.06
CA ARG A 60 6.44 -17.72 3.18
C ARG A 60 5.38 -18.57 2.46
N ARG A 61 4.12 -18.61 2.92
CA ARG A 61 3.01 -19.27 2.21
C ARG A 61 2.79 -18.65 0.83
N MET A 62 3.16 -17.38 0.65
CA MET A 62 3.15 -16.68 -0.64
C MET A 62 3.97 -17.42 -1.72
N GLY A 63 4.99 -18.19 -1.36
CA GLY A 63 5.76 -19.01 -2.30
C GLY A 63 4.90 -20.05 -3.05
N LYS A 64 3.94 -20.67 -2.37
CA LYS A 64 3.00 -21.63 -2.99
C LYS A 64 2.04 -20.93 -3.94
N VAL A 65 1.57 -19.73 -3.57
CA VAL A 65 0.72 -18.91 -4.43
C VAL A 65 1.47 -18.48 -5.68
N LEU A 66 2.73 -18.03 -5.54
CA LEU A 66 3.61 -17.68 -6.66
C LEU A 66 3.78 -18.84 -7.64
N ALA A 67 4.04 -20.05 -7.14
CA ALA A 67 4.15 -21.26 -7.94
C ALA A 67 2.87 -21.61 -8.72
N ARG A 68 1.69 -21.19 -8.24
CA ARG A 68 0.41 -21.39 -8.95
C ARG A 68 0.17 -20.37 -10.06
N VAL A 69 0.66 -19.13 -9.90
CA VAL A 69 0.31 -18.02 -10.79
C VAL A 69 1.36 -17.68 -11.84
N TYR A 70 2.62 -18.10 -11.68
CA TYR A 70 3.74 -17.59 -12.48
C TYR A 70 3.56 -17.71 -14.01
N ARG A 71 2.89 -18.75 -14.50
CA ARG A 71 2.66 -18.94 -15.94
C ARG A 71 1.59 -18.01 -16.52
N ARG A 72 0.61 -17.61 -15.71
CA ARG A 72 -0.55 -16.79 -16.11
C ARG A 72 -1.01 -15.87 -14.96
N PRO A 73 -0.23 -14.82 -14.63
CA PRO A 73 -0.42 -14.03 -13.40
C PRO A 73 -1.52 -12.96 -13.52
N THR A 74 -2.75 -13.37 -13.87
CA THR A 74 -3.89 -12.44 -13.88
C THR A 74 -4.39 -12.19 -12.46
N PHE A 75 -4.98 -11.02 -12.17
CA PHE A 75 -5.53 -10.71 -10.84
C PHE A 75 -6.50 -11.80 -10.34
N SER A 76 -7.35 -12.34 -11.23
CA SER A 76 -8.25 -13.46 -10.89
C SER A 76 -7.49 -14.74 -10.51
N ALA A 77 -6.40 -15.05 -11.22
CA ALA A 77 -5.54 -16.20 -10.88
C ALA A 77 -4.91 -16.03 -9.48
N TRP A 78 -4.46 -14.83 -9.13
CA TRP A 78 -3.96 -14.50 -7.78
C TRP A 78 -5.03 -14.72 -6.71
N MET A 79 -6.25 -14.21 -6.90
CA MET A 79 -7.33 -14.39 -5.92
C MET A 79 -7.69 -15.87 -5.72
N LYS A 80 -7.74 -16.65 -6.81
CA LYS A 80 -7.97 -18.10 -6.74
C LYS A 80 -6.85 -18.82 -6.01
N ALA A 81 -5.60 -18.47 -6.28
CA ALA A 81 -4.43 -19.09 -5.67
C ALA A 81 -4.32 -18.75 -4.17
N LEU A 82 -4.63 -17.52 -3.76
CA LEU A 82 -4.73 -17.14 -2.34
C LEU A 82 -5.77 -18.01 -1.62
N LYS A 83 -6.98 -18.12 -2.18
CA LYS A 83 -8.04 -18.96 -1.61
C LYS A 83 -7.60 -20.42 -1.46
N ALA A 84 -6.89 -20.96 -2.46
CA ALA A 84 -6.39 -22.33 -2.42
C ALA A 84 -5.33 -22.57 -1.32
N GLU A 85 -4.59 -21.54 -0.92
CA GLU A 85 -3.60 -21.60 0.17
C GLU A 85 -4.15 -21.11 1.51
N GLY A 86 -5.47 -20.89 1.63
CA GLY A 86 -6.09 -20.39 2.86
C GLY A 86 -5.67 -18.96 3.24
N MET A 87 -5.26 -18.17 2.26
CA MET A 87 -4.83 -16.77 2.43
C MET A 87 -5.91 -15.81 1.91
N SER A 88 -5.94 -14.59 2.44
CA SER A 88 -6.87 -13.55 2.00
C SER A 88 -6.25 -12.16 2.02
N LEU A 89 -6.75 -11.25 1.19
CA LEU A 89 -6.32 -9.85 1.20
C LEU A 89 -6.62 -9.15 2.53
N GLU A 90 -7.71 -9.54 3.20
CA GLU A 90 -8.07 -9.01 4.52
C GLU A 90 -6.95 -9.22 5.53
N GLN A 91 -6.44 -10.45 5.62
CA GLN A 91 -5.44 -10.82 6.60
C GLN A 91 -4.03 -10.35 6.22
N GLU A 92 -3.70 -10.38 4.93
CA GLU A 92 -2.34 -10.10 4.50
C GLU A 92 -2.08 -8.61 4.22
N ASN A 93 -3.11 -7.85 3.81
CA ASN A 93 -2.90 -6.54 3.19
C ASN A 93 -3.79 -5.41 3.74
N TYR A 94 -5.05 -5.69 4.09
CA TYR A 94 -5.99 -4.64 4.54
C TYR A 94 -6.07 -4.45 6.05
N ARG A 95 -5.52 -5.37 6.86
CA ARG A 95 -5.44 -5.17 8.30
C ARG A 95 -4.26 -4.28 8.71
N GLU A 96 -4.47 -3.54 9.77
CA GLU A 96 -3.38 -2.94 10.54
C GLU A 96 -2.63 -4.05 11.30
N ARG A 97 -1.31 -3.88 11.45
CA ARG A 97 -0.46 -4.74 12.28
C ARG A 97 -0.07 -3.99 13.53
N THR A 98 -0.03 -4.65 14.67
CA THR A 98 0.43 -4.02 15.91
C THR A 98 1.95 -3.94 15.92
N ALA A 99 2.51 -3.07 16.76
CA ALA A 99 3.95 -2.98 16.89
C ALA A 99 4.52 -4.30 17.43
N GLU A 100 3.82 -4.94 18.37
CA GLU A 100 4.21 -6.14 19.11
C GLU A 100 4.09 -7.42 18.27
N GLU A 101 3.42 -7.36 17.12
CA GLU A 101 3.23 -8.51 16.25
C GLU A 101 4.55 -9.01 15.65
N THR A 102 4.73 -10.33 15.60
CA THR A 102 5.79 -10.96 14.83
C THR A 102 5.53 -10.77 13.34
N LEU A 103 6.28 -9.86 12.72
CA LEU A 103 6.17 -9.57 11.29
C LEU A 103 6.85 -10.66 10.45
N PRO A 104 6.30 -11.03 9.27
CA PRO A 104 6.87 -12.07 8.42
C PRO A 104 8.34 -11.85 8.03
N TRP A 105 8.73 -10.59 7.82
CA TRP A 105 10.10 -10.16 7.50
C TRP A 105 10.93 -9.77 8.72
N GLY A 106 10.40 -9.92 9.94
CA GLY A 106 11.08 -9.46 11.17
C GLY A 106 12.43 -10.14 11.43
N HIS A 107 12.70 -11.28 10.78
CA HIS A 107 13.98 -11.98 10.83
C HIS A 107 15.04 -11.39 9.88
N ILE A 108 14.69 -10.43 9.03
CA ILE A 108 15.60 -9.76 8.09
C ILE A 108 16.18 -8.53 8.77
N ALA A 109 17.51 -8.35 8.66
CA ALA A 109 18.19 -7.20 9.22
C ALA A 109 17.66 -5.89 8.62
N ALA A 110 17.23 -4.97 9.49
CA ALA A 110 16.79 -3.64 9.11
C ALA A 110 17.96 -2.65 9.09
N SER A 111 17.96 -1.71 8.15
CA SER A 111 18.90 -0.57 8.18
C SER A 111 18.64 0.40 9.33
N TRP A 112 17.43 0.37 9.91
CA TRP A 112 17.03 1.26 11.00
C TRP A 112 16.45 0.48 12.18
N PRO A 113 16.73 0.90 13.43
CA PRO A 113 16.13 0.30 14.61
C PRO A 113 14.61 0.40 14.60
N ARG A 114 13.93 -0.62 15.13
CA ARG A 114 12.45 -0.67 15.22
C ARG A 114 11.85 0.56 15.89
N ASP A 115 12.45 1.03 16.98
CA ASP A 115 11.94 2.20 17.73
C ASP A 115 11.98 3.49 16.91
N ARG A 116 12.98 3.63 16.03
CA ARG A 116 13.03 4.74 15.08
C ARG A 116 11.88 4.65 14.09
N LEU A 117 11.66 3.47 13.49
CA LEU A 117 10.56 3.26 12.54
C LEU A 117 9.19 3.53 13.18
N LEU A 118 8.99 3.17 14.45
CA LEU A 118 7.76 3.47 15.19
C LEU A 118 7.57 4.97 15.42
N LYS A 119 8.62 5.68 15.84
CA LYS A 119 8.58 7.15 15.98
C LYS A 119 8.27 7.83 14.64
N ASP A 120 8.87 7.34 13.55
CA ASP A 120 8.60 7.84 12.20
C ASP A 120 7.15 7.58 11.77
N ASN A 121 6.59 6.42 12.11
CA ASN A 121 5.19 6.11 11.83
C ASN A 121 4.24 7.07 12.58
N GLN A 122 4.49 7.28 13.87
CA GLN A 122 3.71 8.22 14.69
C GLN A 122 3.78 9.64 14.13
N ARG A 123 4.97 10.09 13.71
CA ARG A 123 5.14 11.39 13.03
C ARG A 123 4.33 11.46 11.73
N ALA A 124 4.39 10.44 10.88
CA ALA A 124 3.64 10.41 9.64
C ALA A 124 2.11 10.47 9.85
N ARG A 125 1.59 9.85 10.92
CA ARG A 125 0.16 9.90 11.27
C ARG A 125 -0.29 11.24 11.86
N THR A 126 0.61 11.96 12.52
CA THR A 126 0.31 13.22 13.21
C THR A 126 0.67 14.47 12.40
N GLN A 127 1.40 14.32 11.29
CA GLN A 127 1.65 15.42 10.37
C GLN A 127 0.33 15.95 9.81
N ARG A 128 -0.06 17.12 10.30
CA ARG A 128 -1.09 17.95 9.67
C ARG A 128 -0.43 18.65 8.49
N PHE A 129 -1.04 18.57 7.31
CA PHE A 129 -0.71 19.49 6.22
C PHE A 129 -1.05 20.90 6.69
N GLY A 130 -0.04 21.62 7.19
CA GLY A 130 -0.15 23.04 7.48
C GLY A 130 -0.55 23.76 6.20
N HIS A 131 -1.68 24.46 6.21
CA HIS A 131 -2.05 25.37 5.13
C HIS A 131 -0.94 26.40 4.93
N SER A 132 -0.15 26.24 3.88
CA SER A 132 0.77 27.27 3.37
C SER A 132 0.65 27.33 1.84
N LEU A 133 -0.54 27.68 1.36
CA LEU A 133 -0.74 28.16 -0.02
C LEU A 133 -1.52 29.48 -0.07
N ALA A 134 -1.62 30.21 1.05
CA ALA A 134 -2.21 31.54 1.08
C ALA A 134 -1.19 32.54 1.63
N LYS A 135 -0.12 32.83 0.86
CA LYS A 135 0.74 34.01 1.10
C LYS A 135 1.65 34.34 -0.09
N THR A 136 1.09 34.47 -1.29
CA THR A 136 1.72 35.28 -2.36
C THR A 136 0.66 35.80 -3.33
N ILE A 137 -0.25 36.63 -2.83
CA ILE A 137 -0.87 37.71 -3.60
C ILE A 137 -0.84 38.91 -2.65
N VAL A 138 -0.59 40.10 -3.19
CA VAL A 138 -0.25 41.40 -2.53
C VAL A 138 1.27 41.49 -2.30
N THR A 139 2.03 42.35 -2.98
CA THR A 139 1.75 43.66 -3.61
C THR A 139 2.37 43.76 -5.00
#